data_AF-A0A068RUQ9-F1
#
_entry.id   AF-A0A068RUQ9-F1
#
_cell.length_a   1.000
_cell.length_b   1.000
_cell.length_c   1.000
_cell.angle_alpha   90.00
_cell.angle_beta   90.00
_cell.angle_gamma   90.00
#
_symmetry.space_group_name_H-M   'P 1'
#
loop_
_entity.id
_entity.type
_entity.pdbx_description
1 polymer ?
#
loop_
_entity_poly.entity_id
_entity_poly.type
_entity_poly.pdbx_seq_one_letter_code
_entity_poly.pdbx_strand_id
1 'polypeptide(L)'
;MAKCIVTHPVTFFSTSTGHSWRYLLAGARSDIKRDKAIIQYARKPGLAHNQRWKYQDGFISSAASPHLVLDIRGGDHKEAAQVFLNHKDATSPTQQWLIQPFEDAKSKEDLALLRPPPLQKHLTDFPQPEDLCDYHRLVYHDHKPSPSPKQVAGAAAFEAMRIYLATQKEKGEPVVTPQARDTLQTLVREQIAALQDLISAQDRGEVLHTAEQAASGYFAREFEGQ
;
A
#
# COMPACT_ATOMS: atom_id res chain seq x y z
N MET A 1 22.08 -15.29 10.09
CA MET A 1 20.68 -14.80 9.96
C MET A 1 20.74 -13.32 9.66
N ALA A 2 20.08 -12.87 8.60
CA ALA A 2 20.12 -11.48 8.19
C ALA A 2 19.14 -10.64 9.04
N LYS A 3 19.53 -9.42 9.40
CA LYS A 3 18.65 -8.51 10.14
C LYS A 3 17.93 -7.59 9.18
N CYS A 4 16.63 -7.48 9.37
CA CYS A 4 15.75 -6.61 8.63
C CYS A 4 15.08 -5.65 9.62
N ILE A 5 15.17 -4.36 9.34
CA ILE A 5 14.63 -3.32 10.21
C ILE A 5 13.32 -2.81 9.60
N VAL A 6 12.22 -2.88 10.36
CA VAL A 6 10.86 -2.53 9.89
C VAL A 6 10.22 -1.47 10.80
N THR A 7 9.55 -0.50 10.18
CA THR A 7 8.75 0.54 10.84
C THR A 7 7.26 0.37 10.50
N HIS A 8 6.52 -0.36 11.35
CA HIS A 8 5.05 -0.51 11.30
C HIS A 8 4.48 -1.17 10.00
N PRO A 9 3.18 -1.60 9.94
CA PRO A 9 2.77 -2.77 9.14
C PRO A 9 2.62 -2.54 7.61
N VAL A 10 3.22 -1.48 7.07
CA VAL A 10 3.32 -1.26 5.62
C VAL A 10 4.81 -1.15 5.30
N THR A 11 5.36 -2.22 4.73
CA THR A 11 6.76 -2.62 4.91
C THR A 11 7.78 -1.61 4.38
N PHE A 12 8.56 -1.02 5.29
CA PHE A 12 9.82 -0.32 5.01
C PHE A 12 11.00 -1.24 5.33
N PHE A 13 12.07 -1.20 4.53
CA PHE A 13 13.32 -1.92 4.78
C PHE A 13 14.48 -0.93 4.69
N SER A 14 15.29 -0.84 5.76
CA SER A 14 16.53 -0.08 5.78
C SER A 14 17.70 -0.98 6.14
N THR A 15 18.81 -0.85 5.42
CA THR A 15 20.13 -1.35 5.84
C THR A 15 20.94 -0.20 6.43
N SER A 16 21.73 -0.49 7.46
CA SER A 16 22.35 0.46 8.39
C SER A 16 23.42 1.37 7.79
N THR A 17 23.07 2.31 6.90
CA THR A 17 23.95 3.43 6.54
C THR A 17 23.16 4.69 6.17
N GLY A 18 22.55 5.32 7.18
CA GLY A 18 22.57 6.78 7.41
C GLY A 18 22.26 7.79 6.29
N HIS A 19 21.66 7.41 5.17
CA HIS A 19 21.33 8.35 4.10
C HIS A 19 19.94 8.07 3.55
N SER A 20 19.00 9.00 3.81
CA SER A 20 17.75 9.25 3.08
C SER A 20 17.11 8.06 2.34
N TRP A 21 16.02 7.48 2.89
CA TRP A 21 15.17 6.56 2.13
C TRP A 21 13.69 6.82 2.38
N ARG A 22 13.01 7.35 1.36
CA ARG A 22 11.62 6.97 1.06
C ARG A 22 11.70 5.63 0.31
N TYR A 23 10.58 4.89 0.22
CA TYR A 23 10.25 3.88 -0.82
C TYR A 23 10.04 2.42 -0.38
N LEU A 24 8.96 1.85 -0.94
CA LEU A 24 8.54 0.46 -0.85
C LEU A 24 9.37 -0.37 -1.85
N LEU A 25 9.81 -1.56 -1.43
CA LEU A 25 10.50 -2.51 -2.31
C LEU A 25 9.52 -3.02 -3.39
N ALA A 26 9.90 -2.95 -4.66
CA ALA A 26 9.20 -3.61 -5.74
C ALA A 26 10.16 -4.57 -6.46
N GLY A 27 9.63 -5.69 -6.95
CA GLY A 27 10.30 -6.41 -8.04
C GLY A 27 10.42 -5.48 -9.26
N ALA A 28 11.49 -5.65 -10.04
CA ALA A 28 11.81 -4.80 -11.18
C ALA A 28 10.62 -4.57 -12.15
N ARG A 29 10.67 -3.46 -12.91
CA ARG A 29 9.70 -3.01 -13.93
C ARG A 29 8.79 -4.15 -14.44
N SER A 30 7.52 -4.05 -14.07
CA SER A 30 6.37 -4.86 -14.50
C SER A 30 6.42 -6.38 -14.25
N ASP A 31 7.51 -6.98 -13.77
CA ASP A 31 7.61 -8.45 -13.72
C ASP A 31 8.42 -8.97 -12.53
N ILE A 32 7.74 -9.67 -11.61
CA ILE A 32 8.33 -10.29 -10.43
C ILE A 32 8.90 -11.65 -10.83
N LYS A 33 10.21 -11.70 -11.01
CA LYS A 33 10.93 -12.89 -11.47
C LYS A 33 12.15 -13.18 -10.61
N ARG A 34 12.59 -14.44 -10.62
CA ARG A 34 13.87 -14.87 -10.05
C ARG A 34 15.04 -14.06 -10.62
N ASP A 35 16.08 -13.91 -9.81
CA ASP A 35 17.35 -13.26 -10.14
C ASP A 35 17.23 -11.74 -10.42
N LYS A 36 16.07 -11.16 -10.14
CA LYS A 36 15.88 -9.72 -10.20
C LYS A 36 16.34 -9.06 -8.91
N ALA A 37 17.17 -8.03 -9.05
CA ALA A 37 17.48 -7.12 -7.98
C ALA A 37 16.19 -6.44 -7.48
N ILE A 38 16.16 -6.16 -6.18
CA ILE A 38 15.07 -5.37 -5.62
C ILE A 38 15.28 -3.90 -6.00
N ILE A 39 14.22 -3.25 -6.47
CA ILE A 39 14.25 -1.85 -6.83
C ILE A 39 13.26 -1.11 -5.92
N GLN A 40 13.69 0.04 -5.41
CA GLN A 40 12.86 0.91 -4.60
C GLN A 40 12.14 1.91 -5.49
N TYR A 41 10.82 2.00 -5.35
CA TYR A 41 10.00 2.99 -6.06
C TYR A 41 9.09 3.75 -5.10
N ALA A 42 8.66 4.95 -5.55
CA ALA A 42 7.52 5.65 -4.96
C ALA A 42 6.38 4.67 -4.68
N ARG A 43 5.80 4.75 -3.48
CA ARG A 43 4.56 4.03 -3.18
C ARG A 43 3.57 4.41 -4.26
N LYS A 44 3.13 3.42 -5.02
CA LYS A 44 2.06 3.65 -5.97
C LYS A 44 0.78 3.86 -5.16
N PRO A 45 -0.01 4.91 -5.44
CA PRO A 45 -1.38 4.99 -4.98
C PRO A 45 -2.08 3.61 -5.06
N GLY A 46 -2.61 3.17 -3.93
CA GLY A 46 -3.50 2.01 -3.76
C GLY A 46 -2.96 0.59 -3.94
N LEU A 47 -3.62 -0.22 -4.77
CA LEU A 47 -3.59 -1.70 -4.72
C LEU A 47 -2.41 -2.31 -5.51
N ALA A 48 -1.24 -1.68 -5.53
CA ALA A 48 -0.07 -2.20 -6.25
C ALA A 48 0.44 -3.52 -5.64
N HIS A 49 0.03 -4.65 -6.25
CA HIS A 49 0.31 -6.00 -5.75
C HIS A 49 1.82 -6.29 -5.72
N ASN A 50 2.58 -5.67 -6.63
CA ASN A 50 4.02 -5.80 -6.73
C ASN A 50 4.83 -4.98 -5.71
N GLN A 51 4.15 -4.20 -4.85
CA GLN A 51 4.75 -3.49 -3.71
C GLN A 51 4.32 -4.09 -2.36
N ARG A 52 3.64 -5.25 -2.37
CA ARG A 52 3.17 -5.93 -1.16
C ARG A 52 4.05 -7.12 -0.82
N TRP A 53 4.39 -7.24 0.46
CA TRP A 53 5.26 -8.29 0.99
C TRP A 53 4.58 -9.01 2.16
N LYS A 54 4.90 -10.29 2.33
CA LYS A 54 4.48 -11.11 3.46
C LYS A 54 5.71 -11.58 4.21
N TYR A 55 5.65 -11.50 5.54
CA TYR A 55 6.65 -12.09 6.42
C TYR A 55 6.05 -13.31 7.11
N GLN A 56 6.66 -14.48 6.93
CA GLN A 56 6.21 -15.74 7.52
C GLN A 56 7.40 -16.68 7.70
N ASP A 57 7.56 -17.25 8.90
CA ASP A 57 8.60 -18.22 9.24
C ASP A 57 10.03 -17.78 8.85
N GLY A 58 10.35 -16.50 9.07
CA GLY A 58 11.64 -15.91 8.72
C GLY A 58 11.82 -15.56 7.25
N PHE A 59 10.85 -15.85 6.38
CA PHE A 59 10.90 -15.49 4.96
C PHE A 59 10.13 -14.21 4.67
N ILE A 60 10.69 -13.37 3.80
CA ILE A 60 10.00 -12.22 3.21
C ILE A 60 9.68 -12.57 1.76
N SER A 61 8.40 -12.72 1.42
CA SER A 61 7.93 -13.09 0.08
C SER A 61 7.09 -11.99 -0.54
N SER A 62 7.08 -11.90 -1.87
CA SER A 62 6.16 -11.00 -2.56
C SER A 62 4.73 -11.56 -2.49
N ALA A 63 3.74 -10.70 -2.21
CA ALA A 63 2.34 -11.11 -2.24
C ALA A 63 1.87 -11.53 -3.65
N ALA A 64 2.48 -10.97 -4.69
CA ALA A 64 2.18 -11.31 -6.09
C ALA A 64 2.90 -12.59 -6.57
N SER A 65 3.97 -13.02 -5.90
CA SER A 65 4.68 -14.27 -6.22
C SER A 65 5.20 -14.93 -4.93
N PRO A 66 4.34 -15.65 -4.18
CA PRO A 66 4.68 -16.18 -2.85
C PRO A 66 5.82 -17.22 -2.83
N HIS A 67 6.16 -17.79 -3.99
CA HIS A 67 7.26 -18.74 -4.18
C HIS A 67 8.63 -18.05 -4.32
N LEU A 68 8.65 -16.72 -4.45
CA LEU A 68 9.86 -15.91 -4.50
C LEU A 68 10.04 -15.15 -3.19
N VAL A 69 11.24 -15.27 -2.62
CA VAL A 69 11.64 -14.66 -1.36
C VAL A 69 12.85 -13.77 -1.54
N LEU A 70 13.07 -12.86 -0.58
CA LEU A 70 14.29 -12.08 -0.50
C LEU A 70 15.48 -12.98 -0.12
N ASP A 71 16.55 -12.84 -0.89
CA ASP A 71 17.81 -13.55 -0.72
C ASP A 71 18.98 -12.57 -0.83
N ILE A 72 20.10 -12.91 -0.20
CA ILE A 72 21.35 -12.13 -0.23
C ILE A 72 22.25 -12.71 -1.31
N ARG A 73 22.55 -11.92 -2.33
CA ARG A 73 23.38 -12.36 -3.45
C ARG A 73 24.78 -12.72 -2.95
N GLY A 74 25.24 -13.91 -3.30
CA GLY A 74 26.55 -14.43 -2.91
C GLY A 74 26.67 -14.86 -1.45
N GLY A 75 25.58 -14.79 -0.66
CA GLY A 75 25.56 -15.19 0.75
C GLY A 75 26.48 -14.40 1.68
N ASP A 76 26.95 -13.24 1.22
CA ASP A 76 27.86 -12.39 1.97
C ASP A 76 27.05 -11.41 2.82
N HIS A 77 27.21 -11.45 4.15
CA HIS A 77 26.48 -10.59 5.08
C HIS A 77 27.14 -9.21 5.28
N LYS A 78 27.93 -8.76 4.31
CA LYS A 78 28.58 -7.43 4.34
C LYS A 78 27.57 -6.31 4.18
N GLU A 79 27.98 -5.14 4.65
CA GLU A 79 27.29 -3.89 4.33
C GLU A 79 27.23 -3.71 2.80
N ALA A 80 26.09 -3.21 2.31
CA ALA A 80 25.77 -3.08 0.88
C ALA A 80 25.65 -4.39 0.08
N ALA A 81 25.55 -5.56 0.74
CA ALA A 81 25.23 -6.81 0.05
C ALA A 81 23.90 -6.68 -0.73
N GLN A 82 23.91 -7.11 -1.99
CA GLN A 82 22.75 -6.94 -2.86
C GLN A 82 21.64 -7.94 -2.49
N VAL A 83 20.44 -7.42 -2.26
CA VAL A 83 19.23 -8.22 -2.07
C VAL A 83 18.53 -8.44 -3.41
N PHE A 84 18.08 -9.67 -3.66
CA PHE A 84 17.40 -10.05 -4.89
C PHE A 84 16.28 -11.07 -4.62
N LEU A 85 15.45 -11.34 -5.64
CA LEU A 85 14.41 -12.36 -5.57
C LEU A 85 14.94 -13.74 -5.96
N ASN A 86 14.73 -14.73 -5.12
CA ASN A 86 15.08 -16.12 -5.40
C ASN A 86 13.95 -17.08 -5.01
N HIS A 87 14.02 -18.34 -5.47
CA HIS A 87 13.09 -19.37 -5.00
C HIS A 87 13.29 -19.62 -3.51
N LYS A 88 12.16 -19.82 -2.81
CA LYS A 88 12.17 -20.21 -1.41
C LYS A 88 12.91 -21.53 -1.24
N ASP A 89 13.94 -21.51 -0.40
CA ASP A 89 14.73 -22.65 0.04
C ASP A 89 14.74 -22.66 1.57
N ALA A 90 14.12 -23.68 2.16
CA ALA A 90 14.00 -23.85 3.61
C ALA A 90 15.37 -24.01 4.30
N THR A 91 16.38 -24.45 3.55
CA THR A 91 17.73 -24.71 4.08
C THR A 91 18.65 -23.51 3.94
N SER A 92 18.25 -22.48 3.18
CA SER A 92 19.10 -21.34 2.90
C SER A 92 19.10 -20.31 4.03
N PRO A 93 20.23 -20.11 4.74
CA PRO A 93 20.32 -19.13 5.83
C PRO A 93 20.31 -17.68 5.31
N THR A 94 20.56 -17.46 4.02
CA THR A 94 20.58 -16.14 3.36
C THR A 94 19.18 -15.64 3.03
N GLN A 95 18.17 -16.52 3.12
CA GLN A 95 16.75 -16.22 2.96
C GLN A 95 16.02 -16.07 4.30
N GLN A 96 16.74 -16.19 5.41
CA GLN A 96 16.22 -16.11 6.77
C GLN A 96 16.46 -14.73 7.37
N TRP A 97 15.37 -14.04 7.62
CA TRP A 97 15.32 -12.66 8.07
C TRP A 97 14.75 -12.58 9.48
N LEU A 98 15.42 -11.82 10.33
CA LEU A 98 14.87 -11.39 11.61
C LEU A 98 14.34 -9.96 11.45
N ILE A 99 13.04 -9.76 11.65
CA ILE A 99 12.45 -8.42 11.67
C ILE A 99 12.58 -7.82 13.07
N GLN A 100 13.19 -6.64 13.16
CA GLN A 100 13.29 -5.86 14.40
C GLN A 100 12.61 -4.49 14.23
N PRO A 101 11.84 -4.02 15.22
CA PRO A 101 11.32 -2.66 15.25
C PRO A 101 12.47 -1.65 15.24
N PHE A 102 12.35 -0.60 14.42
CA PHE A 102 13.37 0.44 14.30
C PHE A 102 13.22 1.60 15.30
N GLU A 103 12.14 1.67 16.08
CA GLU A 103 11.70 2.91 16.72
C GLU A 103 12.52 3.33 17.96
N ASP A 104 13.70 3.90 17.74
CA ASP A 104 14.41 4.73 18.72
C ASP A 104 14.09 6.24 18.55
N ALA A 105 14.52 7.08 19.50
CA ALA A 105 14.20 8.52 19.48
C ALA A 105 14.69 9.22 18.19
N LYS A 106 15.85 8.81 17.68
CA LYS A 106 16.45 9.35 16.45
C LYS A 106 15.66 8.90 15.22
N SER A 107 15.28 7.64 15.15
CA SER A 107 14.47 7.09 14.06
C SER A 107 13.08 7.74 13.99
N LYS A 108 12.49 8.16 15.13
CA LYS A 108 11.21 8.87 15.16
C LYS A 108 11.34 10.27 14.56
N GLU A 109 12.44 10.96 14.84
CA GLU A 109 12.76 12.27 14.26
C GLU A 109 13.07 12.15 12.77
N ASP A 110 13.91 11.19 12.37
CA ASP A 110 14.19 10.87 10.97
C ASP A 110 12.89 10.49 10.22
N LEU A 111 12.02 9.67 10.81
CA LEU A 111 10.70 9.34 10.25
C LEU A 111 9.78 10.56 10.14
N ALA A 112 9.86 11.51 11.07
CA ALA A 112 9.08 12.75 11.03
C ALA A 112 9.57 13.72 9.95
N LEU A 113 10.84 13.64 9.55
CA LEU A 113 11.38 14.34 8.38
C LEU A 113 11.03 13.60 7.07
N LEU A 114 10.99 12.27 7.10
CA LEU A 114 10.72 11.41 5.93
C LEU A 114 9.25 11.37 5.55
N ARG A 115 8.35 11.31 6.55
CA ARG A 115 6.94 11.63 6.39
C ARG A 115 6.93 13.14 6.18
N PRO A 116 6.56 13.69 5.02
CA PRO A 116 6.24 15.11 5.03
C PRO A 116 5.25 15.31 6.20
N PRO A 117 5.49 16.25 7.15
CA PRO A 117 4.42 16.70 8.02
C PRO A 117 3.25 16.91 7.08
N PRO A 118 2.05 16.32 7.34
CA PRO A 118 0.97 16.27 6.37
C PRO A 118 0.99 17.63 5.73
N LEU A 119 1.46 17.71 4.47
CA LEU A 119 1.64 19.05 3.94
C LEU A 119 0.25 19.64 4.08
N GLN A 120 0.15 20.95 4.14
CA GLN A 120 -1.05 21.55 3.57
C GLN A 120 -1.10 21.06 2.09
N LYS A 121 -1.49 19.79 1.88
CA LYS A 121 -1.37 19.01 0.65
C LYS A 121 -2.57 19.47 -0.14
N HIS A 122 -2.33 20.58 -0.81
CA HIS A 122 -3.14 21.22 -1.82
C HIS A 122 -4.54 21.66 -1.38
N LEU A 123 -4.79 22.94 -1.67
CA LEU A 123 -6.04 23.71 -1.64
C LEU A 123 -7.17 23.15 -2.54
N THR A 124 -7.17 21.84 -2.81
CA THR A 124 -8.20 21.18 -3.61
C THR A 124 -9.11 20.39 -2.69
N ASP A 125 -10.40 20.71 -2.70
CA ASP A 125 -11.43 20.04 -1.90
C ASP A 125 -11.61 18.54 -2.24
N PHE A 126 -10.96 18.09 -3.32
CA PHE A 126 -11.08 16.73 -3.84
C PHE A 126 -9.98 15.76 -3.34
N PRO A 127 -10.30 14.52 -2.93
CA PRO A 127 -9.33 13.50 -2.52
C PRO A 127 -8.55 12.94 -3.71
N GLN A 128 -7.22 13.02 -3.67
CA GLN A 128 -6.37 12.51 -4.74
C GLN A 128 -6.15 10.99 -4.56
N PRO A 129 -5.95 10.24 -5.66
CA PRO A 129 -5.65 8.81 -5.62
C PRO A 129 -4.54 8.38 -4.65
N GLU A 130 -3.51 9.23 -4.49
CA GLU A 130 -2.36 9.02 -3.60
C GLU A 130 -2.76 9.02 -2.13
N ASP A 131 -3.81 9.75 -1.77
CA ASP A 131 -4.25 9.94 -0.40
C ASP A 131 -5.32 8.91 0.02
N LEU A 132 -6.00 8.26 -0.93
CA LEU A 132 -7.13 7.35 -0.65
C LEU A 132 -6.79 6.21 0.31
N CYS A 133 -5.62 5.58 0.13
CA CYS A 133 -5.20 4.49 1.00
C CYS A 133 -4.87 4.96 2.43
N ASP A 134 -4.41 6.21 2.58
CA ASP A 134 -4.13 6.77 3.90
C ASP A 134 -5.42 7.18 4.60
N TYR A 135 -6.39 7.71 3.86
CA TYR A 135 -7.73 7.98 4.36
C TYR A 135 -8.47 6.71 4.78
N HIS A 136 -8.36 5.64 3.99
CA HIS A 136 -8.88 4.32 4.34
C HIS A 136 -8.36 3.85 5.69
N ARG A 137 -7.04 3.90 5.89
CA ARG A 137 -6.41 3.54 7.17
C ARG A 137 -6.94 4.39 8.33
N LEU A 138 -6.99 5.71 8.15
CA LEU A 138 -7.45 6.62 9.20
C LEU A 138 -8.88 6.32 9.65
N VAL A 139 -9.76 5.93 8.73
CA VAL A 139 -11.19 5.70 9.00
C VAL A 139 -11.47 4.27 9.45
N TYR A 140 -11.01 3.26 8.72
CA TYR A 140 -11.35 1.86 8.93
C TYR A 140 -10.42 1.11 9.89
N HIS A 141 -9.19 1.56 10.08
CA HIS A 141 -8.20 0.87 10.94
C HIS A 141 -7.88 1.65 12.20
N ASP A 142 -7.54 2.93 12.05
CA ASP A 142 -7.15 3.78 13.17
C ASP A 142 -8.39 4.33 13.91
N HIS A 143 -9.58 4.18 13.33
CA HIS A 143 -10.86 4.68 13.86
C HIS A 143 -10.78 6.12 14.35
N LYS A 144 -10.20 7.00 13.52
CA LYS A 144 -10.06 8.42 13.85
C LYS A 144 -11.42 8.97 14.29
N PRO A 145 -11.52 9.65 15.45
CA PRO A 145 -12.80 10.03 16.04
C PRO A 145 -13.55 11.12 15.25
N SER A 146 -12.83 11.98 14.52
CA SER A 146 -13.40 13.07 13.73
C SER A 146 -12.67 13.23 12.39
N PRO A 147 -12.89 12.33 11.42
CA PRO A 147 -12.35 12.47 10.08
C PRO A 147 -13.05 13.62 9.35
N SER A 148 -12.33 14.31 8.46
CA SER A 148 -12.96 15.34 7.62
C SER A 148 -13.86 14.70 6.55
N PRO A 149 -14.85 15.42 5.98
CA PRO A 149 -15.69 14.93 4.89
C PRO A 149 -14.88 14.33 3.72
N LYS A 150 -13.79 15.01 3.34
CA LYS A 150 -12.81 14.54 2.34
C LYS A 150 -12.15 13.20 2.72
N GLN A 151 -11.79 13.02 4.00
CA GLN A 151 -11.21 11.76 4.50
C GLN A 151 -12.24 10.63 4.44
N VAL A 152 -13.49 10.89 4.81
CA VAL A 152 -14.58 9.90 4.72
C VAL A 152 -14.85 9.53 3.27
N ALA A 153 -14.97 10.51 2.37
CA ALA A 153 -15.19 10.29 0.95
C ALA A 153 -14.07 9.43 0.33
N GLY A 154 -12.81 9.79 0.59
CA GLY A 154 -11.68 9.04 0.05
C GLY A 154 -11.53 7.65 0.66
N ALA A 155 -11.84 7.47 1.95
CA ALA A 155 -11.84 6.15 2.59
C ALA A 155 -12.90 5.22 1.99
N ALA A 156 -14.12 5.73 1.79
CA ALA A 156 -15.21 4.99 1.17
C ALA A 156 -14.90 4.62 -0.29
N ALA A 157 -14.34 5.57 -1.06
CA ALA A 157 -13.88 5.32 -2.41
C ALA A 157 -12.84 4.19 -2.46
N PHE A 158 -11.85 4.22 -1.57
CA PHE A 158 -10.81 3.18 -1.50
C PHE A 158 -11.37 1.81 -1.13
N GLU A 159 -12.26 1.76 -0.13
CA GLU A 159 -12.85 0.51 0.33
C GLU A 159 -13.73 -0.13 -0.74
N ALA A 160 -14.55 0.66 -1.44
CA ALA A 160 -15.34 0.19 -2.57
C ALA A 160 -14.46 -0.44 -3.66
N MET A 161 -13.34 0.18 -4.01
CA MET A 161 -12.38 -0.39 -4.96
C MET A 161 -11.76 -1.69 -4.46
N ARG A 162 -11.41 -1.76 -3.16
CA ARG A 162 -10.85 -2.98 -2.55
C ARG A 162 -11.84 -4.15 -2.63
N ILE A 163 -13.11 -3.90 -2.32
CA ILE A 163 -14.20 -4.89 -2.40
C ILE A 163 -14.42 -5.33 -3.85
N TYR A 164 -14.44 -4.38 -4.79
CA TYR A 164 -14.60 -4.69 -6.21
C TYR A 164 -13.49 -5.59 -6.73
N LEU A 165 -12.22 -5.25 -6.48
CA LEU A 165 -11.09 -6.07 -6.94
C LEU A 165 -11.06 -7.45 -6.29
N ALA A 166 -11.43 -7.56 -5.01
CA ALA A 166 -11.55 -8.84 -4.34
C ALA A 166 -12.62 -9.72 -5.01
N THR A 167 -13.80 -9.15 -5.28
CA THR A 167 -14.90 -9.83 -5.97
C THR A 167 -14.51 -10.30 -7.36
N GLN A 168 -13.88 -9.45 -8.18
CA GLN A 168 -13.44 -9.84 -9.53
C GLN A 168 -12.40 -10.97 -9.46
N LYS A 169 -11.49 -10.90 -8.50
CA LYS A 169 -10.48 -11.94 -8.29
C LYS A 169 -11.11 -13.28 -7.87
N GLU A 170 -12.09 -13.27 -6.99
CA GLU A 170 -12.80 -14.48 -6.54
C GLU A 170 -13.59 -15.12 -7.67
N LYS A 171 -14.20 -14.31 -8.55
CA LYS A 171 -14.90 -14.78 -9.75
C LYS A 171 -13.97 -15.19 -10.90
N GLY A 172 -12.70 -14.81 -10.84
CA GLY A 172 -11.76 -14.98 -11.96
C GLY A 172 -12.09 -14.10 -13.18
N GLU A 173 -12.79 -13.00 -12.96
CA GLU A 173 -13.23 -12.07 -14.01
C GLU A 173 -12.21 -10.95 -14.24
N PRO A 174 -12.18 -10.34 -15.45
CA PRO A 174 -11.36 -9.16 -15.68
C PRO A 174 -11.80 -7.99 -14.80
N VAL A 175 -10.83 -7.14 -14.44
CA VAL A 175 -11.08 -5.94 -13.62
C VAL A 175 -11.84 -4.87 -14.42
N VAL A 176 -11.58 -4.75 -15.71
CA VAL A 176 -12.29 -3.79 -16.58
C VAL A 176 -13.46 -4.51 -17.24
N THR A 177 -14.68 -4.11 -16.86
CA THR A 177 -15.94 -4.61 -17.40
C THR A 177 -16.87 -3.44 -17.71
N PRO A 178 -17.84 -3.59 -18.64
CA PRO A 178 -18.80 -2.52 -18.94
C PRO A 178 -19.57 -2.02 -17.71
N GLN A 179 -19.80 -2.90 -16.72
CA GLN A 179 -20.53 -2.60 -15.49
C GLN A 179 -19.62 -2.20 -14.31
N ALA A 180 -18.29 -2.10 -14.51
CA ALA A 180 -17.34 -1.84 -13.43
C ALA A 180 -17.66 -0.53 -12.67
N ARG A 181 -17.95 0.54 -13.43
CA ARG A 181 -18.24 1.86 -12.87
C ARG A 181 -19.54 1.88 -12.07
N ASP A 182 -20.61 1.27 -12.59
CA ASP A 182 -21.91 1.18 -11.90
C ASP A 182 -21.80 0.35 -10.62
N THR A 183 -21.04 -0.75 -10.67
CA THR A 183 -20.75 -1.59 -9.50
C THR A 183 -19.97 -0.81 -8.45
N LEU A 184 -18.94 -0.05 -8.86
CA LEU A 184 -18.18 0.80 -7.96
C LEU A 184 -19.04 1.89 -7.31
N GLN A 185 -19.91 2.56 -8.07
CA GLN A 185 -20.85 3.55 -7.50
C GLN A 185 -21.76 2.92 -6.44
N THR A 186 -22.27 1.71 -6.72
CA THR A 186 -23.11 0.98 -5.76
C THR A 186 -22.34 0.68 -4.47
N LEU A 187 -21.12 0.14 -4.58
CA LEU A 187 -20.26 -0.14 -3.44
C LEU A 187 -19.92 1.14 -2.66
N VAL A 188 -19.64 2.25 -3.33
CA VAL A 188 -19.39 3.55 -2.67
C VAL A 188 -20.60 3.98 -1.85
N ARG A 189 -21.82 3.89 -2.40
CA ARG A 189 -23.05 4.23 -1.66
C ARG A 189 -23.23 3.39 -0.42
N GLU A 190 -22.95 2.09 -0.51
CA GLU A 190 -22.98 1.18 0.63
C GLU A 190 -21.96 1.59 1.70
N GLN A 191 -20.73 1.93 1.30
CA GLN A 191 -19.70 2.38 2.25
C GLN A 191 -20.07 3.72 2.91
N ILE A 192 -20.62 4.68 2.17
CA ILE A 192 -21.08 5.95 2.74
C ILE A 192 -22.27 5.74 3.70
N ALA A 193 -23.18 4.81 3.39
CA ALA A 193 -24.25 4.45 4.30
C ALA A 193 -23.72 3.82 5.60
N ALA A 194 -22.69 2.97 5.51
CA ALA A 194 -22.04 2.37 6.69
C ALA A 194 -21.29 3.41 7.55
N LEU A 195 -20.78 4.48 6.94
CA LEU A 195 -20.07 5.57 7.63
C LEU A 195 -20.97 6.76 7.98
N GLN A 196 -22.29 6.59 7.97
CA GLN A 196 -23.24 7.69 8.17
C GLN A 196 -23.05 8.43 9.50
N ASP A 197 -22.57 7.77 10.55
CA ASP A 197 -22.36 8.37 11.87
C ASP A 197 -21.15 9.32 11.90
N LEU A 198 -20.28 9.26 10.89
CA LEU A 198 -19.11 10.12 10.73
C LEU A 198 -19.39 11.34 9.84
N ILE A 199 -20.60 11.46 9.28
CA ILE A 199 -20.96 12.48 8.29
C ILE A 199 -22.20 13.24 8.75
N SER A 200 -22.14 14.57 8.73
CA SER A 200 -23.31 15.41 8.97
C SER A 200 -24.38 15.17 7.90
N ALA A 201 -25.66 15.20 8.27
CA ALA A 201 -26.76 14.98 7.33
C ALA A 201 -26.74 15.95 6.12
N GLN A 202 -26.28 17.19 6.34
CA GLN A 202 -26.14 18.23 5.31
C GLN A 202 -25.03 17.92 4.29
N ASP A 203 -23.95 17.27 4.73
CA ASP A 203 -22.75 17.04 3.90
C ASP A 203 -22.82 15.71 3.15
N ARG A 204 -23.77 14.84 3.50
CA ARG A 204 -23.86 13.46 2.97
C ARG A 204 -23.92 13.39 1.44
N GLY A 205 -24.64 14.31 0.80
CA GLY A 205 -24.74 14.35 -0.66
C GLY A 205 -23.40 14.70 -1.33
N GLU A 206 -22.69 15.69 -0.78
CA GLU A 206 -21.39 16.13 -1.29
C GLU A 206 -20.31 15.06 -1.06
N VAL A 207 -20.29 14.45 0.13
CA VAL A 207 -19.36 13.36 0.45
C VAL A 207 -19.58 12.17 -0.48
N LEU A 208 -20.83 11.80 -0.75
CA LEU A 208 -21.15 10.73 -1.69
C LEU A 208 -20.65 11.04 -3.10
N HIS A 209 -20.99 12.23 -3.63
CA HIS A 209 -20.55 12.64 -4.96
C HIS A 209 -19.02 12.64 -5.09
N THR A 210 -18.34 13.18 -4.08
CA THR A 210 -16.88 13.20 -4.00
C THR A 210 -16.28 11.80 -3.99
N ALA A 211 -16.87 10.88 -3.22
CA ALA A 211 -16.42 9.48 -3.16
C ALA A 211 -16.62 8.76 -4.50
N GLU A 212 -17.76 8.94 -5.17
CA GLU A 212 -18.06 8.34 -6.48
C GLU A 212 -17.06 8.82 -7.55
N GLN A 213 -16.79 10.13 -7.59
CA GLN A 213 -15.81 10.71 -8.50
C GLN A 213 -14.39 10.22 -8.18
N ALA A 214 -14.02 10.12 -6.90
CA ALA A 214 -12.68 9.69 -6.50
C ALA A 214 -12.42 8.23 -6.86
N ALA A 215 -13.41 7.36 -6.63
CA ALA A 215 -13.35 5.96 -7.02
C ALA A 215 -13.27 5.81 -8.55
N SER A 216 -14.09 6.56 -9.29
CA SER A 216 -14.09 6.54 -10.76
C SER A 216 -12.77 7.05 -11.35
N GLY A 217 -12.25 8.17 -10.82
CA GLY A 217 -10.99 8.77 -11.27
C GLY A 217 -9.79 7.87 -11.00
N TYR A 218 -9.74 7.25 -9.82
CA TYR A 218 -8.73 6.24 -9.51
C TYR A 218 -8.86 5.04 -10.46
N PHE A 219 -10.07 4.50 -10.64
CA PHE A 219 -10.30 3.32 -11.48
C PHE A 219 -9.86 3.55 -12.93
N ALA A 220 -10.27 4.68 -13.51
CA ALA A 220 -9.89 5.05 -14.87
C ALA A 220 -8.37 5.14 -15.02
N ARG A 221 -7.70 5.82 -14.07
CA ARG A 221 -6.25 6.01 -14.14
C ARG A 221 -5.46 4.72 -14.01
N GLU A 222 -5.85 3.84 -13.08
CA GLU A 222 -5.06 2.64 -12.78
C GLU A 222 -5.37 1.46 -13.72
N PHE A 223 -6.61 1.35 -14.22
CA PHE A 223 -7.08 0.17 -14.95
C PHE A 223 -7.50 0.43 -16.40
N GLU A 224 -8.06 1.59 -16.72
CA GLU A 224 -8.51 1.91 -18.09
C GLU A 224 -7.42 2.64 -18.92
N GLY A 225 -6.46 3.28 -18.26
CA GLY A 225 -5.36 4.03 -18.90
C GLY A 225 -4.14 3.20 -19.30
N GLN A 226 -4.24 1.87 -19.36
CA GLN A 226 -3.15 0.95 -19.76
C GLN A 226 -3.30 0.46 -21.20
#